data_AF-A0A2E7KPY2-F1
#
_entry.id   AF-A0A2E7KPY2-F1
#
_cell.length_a   1.000
_cell.length_b   1.000
_cell.length_c   1.000
_cell.angle_alpha   90.00
_cell.angle_beta   90.00
_cell.angle_gamma   90.00
#
_symmetry.space_group_name_H-M   'P 1'
#
loop_
_entity.id
_entity.type
_entity.pdbx_description
1 polymer ?
#
loop_
_entity_poly.entity_id
_entity_poly.type
_entity_poly.pdbx_seq_one_letter_code
_entity_poly.pdbx_strand_id
1 'polypeptide(L)' 'MLNNNQTRIGKVLSLEWLGQTLASLCWIISVFVYGIEGNGDWLQLGAASCWMLSNIATIVAIKPN' A
#
# COMPACT_ATOMS: atom_id res chain seq x y z
N MET A 1 -6.91 -0.23 24.60
CA MET A 1 -7.89 -1.29 24.26
C MET A 1 -7.39 -1.98 22.98
N LEU A 2 -6.60 -3.05 23.12
CA LEU A 2 -6.16 -3.85 21.96
C LEU A 2 -7.23 -4.90 21.70
N ASN A 3 -8.00 -4.71 20.63
CA ASN A 3 -9.01 -5.67 20.22
C ASN A 3 -8.30 -6.86 19.54
N ASN A 4 -8.13 -7.96 20.27
CA ASN A 4 -7.31 -9.13 19.91
C ASN A 4 -7.89 -10.02 18.79
N ASN A 5 -8.81 -9.51 17.96
CA ASN A 5 -9.44 -10.27 16.87
C ASN A 5 -9.27 -9.59 15.49
N GLN A 6 -8.08 -9.06 15.19
CA GLN A 6 -7.77 -8.57 13.84
C GLN A 6 -7.59 -9.77 12.91
N THR A 7 -8.65 -10.15 12.20
CA THR A 7 -8.57 -11.12 11.12
C THR A 7 -7.97 -10.45 9.88
N ARG A 8 -7.22 -11.21 9.07
CA ARG A 8 -6.66 -10.71 7.79
C ARG A 8 -7.73 -10.05 6.92
N ILE A 9 -8.93 -10.65 6.88
CA ILE A 9 -10.07 -10.14 6.12
C ILE A 9 -10.56 -8.80 6.69
N GLY A 10 -10.67 -8.66 8.01
CA GLY A 10 -11.07 -7.40 8.64
C GLY A 10 -10.08 -6.25 8.37
N LYS A 11 -8.78 -6.55 8.28
CA LYS A 11 -7.75 -5.56 7.94
C LYS A 11 -7.82 -5.13 6.47
N VAL A 12 -7.96 -6.08 5.55
CA VAL A 12 -8.09 -5.80 4.10
C VAL A 12 -9.34 -4.99 3.78
N LEU A 13 -10.43 -5.22 4.52
CA LEU A 13 -11.69 -4.47 4.36
C LEU A 13 -11.72 -3.14 5.12
N SER A 14 -10.66 -2.81 5.89
CA SER A 14 -10.59 -1.50 6.54
C SER A 14 -10.43 -0.41 5.49
N LEU A 15 -11.25 0.65 5.62
CA LEU A 15 -11.16 1.83 4.76
C LEU A 15 -9.76 2.45 4.79
N GLU A 16 -9.07 2.39 5.94
CA GLU A 16 -7.70 2.85 6.04
C GLU A 16 -6.76 2.06 5.13
N TRP A 17 -6.87 0.72 5.15
CA TRP A 17 -6.01 -0.13 4.33
C TRP A 17 -6.33 0.05 2.83
N LEU A 18 -7.61 0.02 2.47
CA LEU A 18 -8.07 0.21 1.08
C LEU A 18 -7.67 1.58 0.54
N GLY A 19 -7.87 2.64 1.31
CA GLY A 19 -7.51 4.00 0.93
C GLY A 19 -6.01 4.17 0.68
N GLN A 20 -5.16 3.60 1.57
CA GLN A 20 -3.70 3.62 1.42
C GLN A 20 -3.25 2.81 0.20
N THR A 21 -3.83 1.63 -0.04
CA THR A 21 -3.54 0.82 -1.23
C THR A 21 -3.96 1.54 -2.51
N LEU A 22 -5.15 2.12 -2.54
CA LEU A 22 -5.64 2.86 -3.70
C LEU A 22 -4.81 4.12 -3.97
N ALA A 23 -4.42 4.85 -2.92
CA ALA A 23 -3.56 6.03 -3.04
C ALA A 23 -2.19 5.67 -3.63
N SER A 24 -1.53 4.63 -3.11
CA SER A 24 -0.24 4.18 -3.67
C SER A 24 -0.37 3.70 -5.11
N LEU A 25 -1.46 3.00 -5.45
CA LEU A 25 -1.75 2.58 -6.82
C LEU A 25 -1.98 3.77 -7.76
N CYS A 26 -2.79 4.76 -7.36
CA CYS A 26 -3.00 5.98 -8.12
C CYS A 26 -1.70 6.75 -8.33
N TRP A 27 -0.81 6.76 -7.34
CA TRP A 27 0.50 7.40 -7.46
C TRP A 27 1.37 6.69 -8.49
N ILE A 28 1.45 5.36 -8.44
CA ILE A 28 2.18 4.54 -9.41
C ILE A 28 1.66 4.80 -10.83
N ILE A 29 0.34 4.73 -11.02
CA ILE A 29 -0.30 4.96 -12.33
C ILE A 29 0.00 6.38 -12.82
N SER A 30 -0.07 7.40 -11.95
CA SER A 30 0.25 8.78 -12.30
C SER A 30 1.65 8.90 -12.92
N VAL A 31 2.67 8.27 -12.31
CA VAL A 31 4.06 8.27 -12.82
C VAL A 31 4.15 7.69 -14.24
N PHE A 32 3.35 6.67 -14.55
CA PHE A 32 3.29 6.15 -15.93
C PHE A 32 2.50 7.04 -16.88
N VAL A 33 1.46 7.73 -16.41
CA VAL A 33 0.60 8.59 -17.23
C VAL A 33 1.31 9.88 -17.64
N TYR A 34 2.03 10.55 -16.72
CA TYR A 34 2.78 11.76 -17.05
C TYR A 34 4.13 11.46 -17.72
N GLY A 35 4.59 10.21 -17.67
CA GLY A 35 5.83 9.75 -18.29
C GLY A 35 7.01 9.76 -17.33
N ILE A 36 7.99 8.88 -17.57
CA ILE A 36 9.22 8.80 -16.78
C ILE A 36 10.28 9.60 -17.53
N GLU A 37 10.61 10.79 -17.01
CA GLU A 37 11.51 11.74 -17.68
C GLU A 37 12.86 11.86 -16.98
N GLY A 38 12.94 11.51 -15.69
CA GLY A 38 14.19 11.58 -14.93
C GLY A 38 14.35 10.56 -13.81
N ASN A 39 15.53 10.60 -13.18
CA ASN A 39 15.85 9.74 -12.04
C ASN A 39 14.91 9.95 -10.85
N GLY A 40 14.33 11.16 -10.72
CA GLY A 40 13.33 11.46 -9.69
C GLY A 40 12.05 10.63 -9.84
N ASP A 41 11.61 10.35 -11.07
CA ASP A 41 10.41 9.55 -11.33
C ASP A 41 10.63 8.09 -10.95
N TRP A 42 11.84 7.56 -11.18
CA TRP A 42 12.24 6.24 -10.72
C TRP A 42 12.23 6.13 -9.19
N LEU A 43 12.70 7.18 -8.50
CA LEU A 43 12.63 7.24 -7.03
C LEU A 43 11.17 7.32 -6.54
N GLN A 44 10.31 8.10 -7.20
CA GLN A 44 8.89 8.18 -6.88
C GLN A 44 8.17 6.84 -7.09
N LEU A 45 8.43 6.18 -8.23
CA LEU A 45 7.89 4.85 -8.52
C LEU A 45 8.35 3.83 -7.48
N GLY A 46 9.63 3.86 -7.11
CA GLY A 46 10.19 3.01 -6.06
C GLY A 46 9.54 3.28 -4.70
N ALA A 47 9.40 4.54 -4.32
CA ALA A 47 8.75 4.94 -3.05
C ALA A 47 7.28 4.50 -3.00
N ALA A 48 6.52 4.74 -4.06
CA ALA A 48 5.12 4.31 -4.15
C ALA A 48 4.98 2.78 -4.15
N SER A 49 5.93 2.06 -4.76
CA SER A 49 5.99 0.60 -4.71
C SER A 49 6.31 0.08 -3.31
N CYS A 50 7.26 0.70 -2.62
CA CYS A 50 7.58 0.39 -1.21
C CYS A 50 6.38 0.67 -0.29
N TRP A 51 5.62 1.73 -0.55
CA TRP A 51 4.38 2.01 0.17
C TRP A 51 3.35 0.89 -0.02
N MET A 52 3.11 0.48 -1.27
CA MET A 52 2.22 -0.65 -1.57
C MET A 52 2.68 -1.94 -0.87
N LEU A 53 3.98 -2.22 -0.88
CA LEU A 53 4.57 -3.39 -0.20
C LEU A 53 4.40 -3.32 1.32
N SER A 54 4.64 -2.15 1.92
CA SER A 54 4.41 -1.91 3.35
C SER A 54 2.95 -2.18 3.72
N ASN A 55 2.01 -1.71 2.89
CA ASN A 55 0.59 -1.95 3.10
C ASN A 55 0.25 -3.45 3.04
N ILE A 56 0.79 -4.20 2.08
CA ILE A 56 0.63 -5.67 2.00
C ILE A 56 1.24 -6.37 3.23
N ALA A 57 2.42 -5.93 3.68
CA ALA A 57 3.10 -6.50 4.84
C ALA A 57 2.24 -6.40 6.12
N THR A 58 1.43 -5.34 6.27
CA THR A 58 0.51 -5.21 7.42
C THR A 58 -0.54 -6.33 7.50
N ILE A 59 -0.90 -6.95 6.37
CA ILE A 59 -1.83 -8.10 6.35
C ILE A 59 -1.07 -9.40 6.61
N VAL A 60 0.09 -9.57 5.97
CA VAL A 60 0.92 -10.78 6.09
C VAL A 60 1.37 -10.99 7.54
N ALA A 61 1.70 -9.90 8.23
CA ALA A 61 2.11 -9.91 9.64
C ALA A 61 0.99 -10.31 10.62
N ILE A 62 -0.27 -10.37 10.18
CA ILE A 62 -1.37 -10.86 11.02
C ILE A 62 -1.19 -12.38 11.21
N LYS A 63 -0.95 -12.78 12.46
CA LYS A 63 -0.79 -14.18 12.86
C LYS A 63 -2.10 -14.94 12.64
N PRO A 64 -2.07 -16.10 11.96
CA PRO A 64 -3.23 -16.97 11.90
C PRO A 64 -3.50 -17.53 13.31
N ASN A 65 -4.77 -17.47 13.74
CA ASN A 65 -5.26 -18.10 14.97
C ASN A 65 -5.24 -19.62 14.86
#